data_AF-A0A485BGA9-F1
#
_entry.id   AF-A0A485BGA9-F1
#
_cell.length_a   1.000
_cell.length_b   1.000
_cell.length_c   1.000
_cell.angle_alpha   90.00
_cell.angle_beta   90.00
_cell.angle_gamma   90.00
#
_symmetry.space_group_name_H-M   'P 1'
#
loop_
_entity.id
_entity.type
_entity.pdbx_description
1 polymer ?
#
loop_
_entity_poly.entity_id
_entity_poly.type
_entity_poly.pdbx_seq_one_letter_code
_entity_poly.pdbx_strand_id
1 'polypeptide(L)'
;MLVALAAWKSSSKQEAEKPNLVQEAQRAAAFIVENDLSKYNHAACFDETHHTDVTLVVDQTFGDISVTLGGATERQFAAMLSCARKEHPHSEIWIKTHPDVLTGKKNGYFESLTTDPRIRLITKDFSPQSLLRQVSRVYTVTSQYGIEALMAGKKVVCFGLPWYAGWGLNR
;
A
#
# COMPACT_ATOMS: atom_id res chain seq x y z
N MET A 1 2.69 30.04 1.85
CA MET A 1 2.58 28.59 1.57
C MET A 1 1.76 28.29 0.30
N LEU A 2 0.54 28.83 0.16
CA LEU A 2 -0.34 28.61 -1.01
C LEU A 2 0.27 29.03 -2.37
N VAL A 3 0.94 30.20 -2.43
CA VAL A 3 1.56 30.70 -3.67
C VAL A 3 2.75 29.83 -4.11
N ALA A 4 3.56 29.35 -3.17
CA ALA A 4 4.68 28.45 -3.45
C ALA A 4 4.20 27.07 -3.92
N LEU A 5 3.10 26.54 -3.33
CA LEU A 5 2.48 25.29 -3.78
C LEU A 5 1.90 25.42 -5.20
N ALA A 6 1.27 26.55 -5.53
CA ALA A 6 0.72 26.80 -6.86
C ALA A 6 1.82 26.92 -7.92
N ALA A 7 2.89 27.67 -7.63
CA ALA A 7 4.04 27.81 -8.52
C ALA A 7 4.77 26.48 -8.74
N TRP A 8 4.98 25.70 -7.68
CA TRP A 8 5.57 24.36 -7.79
C TRP A 8 4.67 23.41 -8.59
N LYS A 9 3.35 23.37 -8.33
CA LYS A 9 2.39 22.57 -9.12
C LYS A 9 2.42 22.92 -10.60
N SER A 10 2.56 24.21 -10.94
CA SER A 10 2.65 24.68 -12.33
C SER A 10 3.96 24.24 -12.99
N SER A 11 5.09 24.38 -12.30
CA SER A 11 6.41 23.99 -12.80
C SER A 11 6.54 22.48 -12.98
N SER A 12 6.10 21.69 -11.98
CA SER A 12 6.11 20.23 -12.04
C SER A 12 5.21 19.67 -13.14
N LYS A 13 4.08 20.32 -13.44
CA LYS A 13 3.24 19.96 -14.59
C LYS A 13 3.96 20.17 -15.91
N GLN A 14 4.58 21.34 -16.11
CA GLN A 14 5.32 21.63 -17.34
C GLN A 14 6.51 20.68 -17.54
N GLU A 15 7.19 20.29 -16.46
CA GLU A 15 8.28 19.32 -16.53
C GLU A 15 7.77 17.90 -16.82
N ALA A 16 6.67 17.49 -16.21
CA ALA A 16 6.02 16.20 -16.50
C ALA A 16 5.48 16.14 -17.94
N GLU A 17 5.04 17.27 -18.52
CA GLU A 17 4.53 17.34 -19.90
C GLU A 17 5.61 17.19 -20.98
N LYS A 18 6.91 17.11 -20.60
CA LYS A 18 7.97 16.71 -21.52
C LYS A 18 7.67 15.29 -22.05
N PRO A 19 7.41 15.09 -23.36
CA PRO A 19 6.86 13.85 -23.89
C PRO A 19 7.64 12.58 -23.55
N ASN A 20 8.96 12.71 -23.41
CA ASN A 20 9.84 11.59 -23.09
C ASN A 20 9.65 11.11 -21.64
N LEU A 21 9.44 12.02 -20.69
CA LEU A 21 9.35 11.66 -19.27
C LEU A 21 8.05 10.91 -18.93
N VAL A 22 6.92 11.28 -19.53
CA VAL A 22 5.65 10.55 -19.32
C VAL A 22 5.77 9.12 -19.86
N GLN A 23 6.30 8.96 -21.07
CA GLN A 23 6.45 7.65 -21.70
C GLN A 23 7.47 6.79 -20.96
N GLU A 24 8.58 7.38 -20.51
CA GLU A 24 9.58 6.70 -19.68
C GLU A 24 9.00 6.27 -18.33
N ALA A 25 8.24 7.13 -17.66
CA ALA A 25 7.59 6.80 -16.40
C ALA A 25 6.55 5.67 -16.56
N GLN A 26 5.75 5.70 -17.63
CA GLN A 26 4.80 4.63 -17.94
C GLN A 26 5.51 3.31 -18.22
N ARG A 27 6.59 3.32 -19.02
CA ARG A 27 7.41 2.13 -19.29
C ARG A 27 8.06 1.60 -18.02
N ALA A 28 8.61 2.47 -17.18
CA ALA A 28 9.24 2.08 -15.93
C ALA A 28 8.25 1.47 -14.94
N ALA A 29 7.07 2.09 -14.78
CA ALA A 29 6.00 1.55 -13.93
C ALA A 29 5.50 0.19 -14.43
N ALA A 30 5.25 0.06 -15.74
CA ALA A 30 4.88 -1.22 -16.35
C ALA A 30 5.97 -2.28 -16.14
N PHE A 31 7.23 -1.93 -16.38
CA PHE A 31 8.37 -2.83 -16.16
C PHE A 31 8.46 -3.31 -14.70
N ILE A 32 8.27 -2.41 -13.73
CA ILE A 32 8.25 -2.76 -12.30
C ILE A 32 7.13 -3.77 -12.00
N VAL A 33 5.91 -3.51 -12.49
CA VAL A 33 4.74 -4.36 -12.23
C VAL A 33 4.84 -5.72 -12.93
N GLU A 34 5.28 -5.75 -14.19
CA GLU A 34 5.39 -6.95 -15.01
C GLU A 34 6.49 -7.89 -14.50
N ASN A 35 7.62 -7.32 -14.02
CA ASN A 35 8.77 -8.08 -13.54
C ASN A 35 8.76 -8.29 -12.01
N ASP A 36 7.65 -8.01 -11.34
CA ASP A 36 7.45 -8.22 -9.90
C ASP A 36 8.51 -7.54 -9.02
N LEU A 37 8.87 -6.31 -9.42
CA LEU A 37 9.87 -5.51 -8.72
C LEU A 37 9.25 -4.66 -7.61
N SER A 38 10.03 -4.44 -6.56
CA SER A 38 9.68 -3.66 -5.38
C SER A 38 10.94 -3.02 -4.76
N LYS A 39 10.78 -2.35 -3.62
CA LYS A 39 11.88 -1.87 -2.77
C LYS A 39 12.88 -2.97 -2.42
N TYR A 40 12.39 -4.19 -2.16
CA TYR A 40 13.20 -5.37 -1.88
C TYR A 40 12.77 -6.51 -2.81
N ASN A 41 13.74 -7.15 -3.48
CA ASN A 41 13.47 -8.09 -4.59
C ASN A 41 13.97 -9.52 -4.29
N HIS A 42 13.95 -9.92 -3.02
CA HIS A 42 14.40 -11.25 -2.57
C HIS A 42 13.25 -12.21 -2.24
N ALA A 43 12.05 -11.67 -2.05
CA ALA A 43 10.87 -12.45 -1.67
C ALA A 43 10.38 -13.33 -2.82
N ALA A 44 9.80 -14.48 -2.48
CA ALA A 44 9.23 -15.40 -3.47
C ALA A 44 7.90 -14.86 -4.03
N CYS A 45 7.51 -15.30 -5.22
CA CYS A 45 6.18 -15.01 -5.76
C CYS A 45 5.09 -15.68 -4.90
N PHE A 46 3.99 -14.97 -4.69
CA PHE A 46 2.74 -15.57 -4.21
C PHE A 46 2.21 -16.52 -5.28
N ASP A 47 2.00 -17.79 -4.91
CA ASP A 47 1.72 -18.91 -5.83
C ASP A 47 0.30 -19.48 -5.70
N GLU A 48 -0.50 -18.96 -4.78
CA GLU A 48 -1.92 -19.31 -4.67
C GLU A 48 -2.76 -18.46 -5.63
N THR A 49 -3.70 -19.10 -6.32
CA THR A 49 -4.71 -18.41 -7.12
C THR A 49 -5.96 -18.22 -6.28
N HIS A 50 -6.38 -16.97 -6.11
CA HIS A 50 -7.64 -16.64 -5.43
C HIS A 50 -8.63 -16.03 -6.42
N HIS A 51 -9.83 -16.59 -6.45
CA HIS A 51 -10.90 -16.17 -7.36
C HIS A 51 -11.94 -15.24 -6.70
N THR A 52 -11.72 -14.90 -5.42
CA THR A 52 -12.64 -14.11 -4.59
C THR A 52 -12.27 -12.62 -4.57
N ASP A 53 -13.25 -11.78 -4.20
CA ASP A 53 -13.01 -10.37 -3.91
C ASP A 53 -12.18 -10.27 -2.62
N VAL A 54 -10.86 -10.17 -2.74
CA VAL A 54 -9.94 -10.05 -1.60
C VAL A 54 -9.53 -8.59 -1.41
N THR A 55 -9.61 -8.13 -0.16
CA THR A 55 -9.10 -6.83 0.26
C THR A 55 -7.79 -6.98 1.03
N LEU A 56 -6.77 -6.21 0.64
CA LEU A 56 -5.49 -6.17 1.33
C LEU A 56 -5.45 -5.01 2.34
N VAL A 57 -5.03 -5.30 3.55
CA VAL A 57 -4.70 -4.32 4.60
C VAL A 57 -3.20 -4.45 4.88
N VAL A 58 -2.47 -3.35 4.74
CA VAL A 58 -1.01 -3.34 4.86
C VAL A 58 -0.62 -2.97 6.28
N ASP A 59 0.10 -3.87 6.97
CA ASP A 59 0.72 -3.57 8.25
C ASP A 59 2.04 -2.80 8.06
N GLN A 60 2.51 -2.15 9.12
CA GLN A 60 3.82 -1.49 9.17
C GLN A 60 4.52 -1.80 10.48
N THR A 61 5.82 -1.55 10.54
CA THR A 61 6.56 -1.72 11.79
C THR A 61 6.13 -0.68 12.81
N PHE A 62 5.89 -1.09 14.05
CA PHE A 62 5.62 -0.17 15.14
C PHE A 62 6.74 0.87 15.28
N GLY A 63 6.37 2.15 15.43
CA GLY A 63 7.33 3.26 15.50
C GLY A 63 7.96 3.67 14.15
N ASP A 64 7.46 3.19 13.02
CA ASP A 64 7.84 3.70 11.69
C ASP A 64 7.64 5.23 11.61
N ILE A 65 8.74 5.95 11.34
CA ILE A 65 8.76 7.42 11.28
C ILE A 65 7.76 7.95 10.23
N SER A 66 7.53 7.20 9.14
CA SER A 66 6.56 7.60 8.11
C SER A 66 5.13 7.68 8.64
N VAL A 67 4.77 6.85 9.63
CA VAL A 67 3.45 6.89 10.28
C VAL A 67 3.33 8.19 11.07
N THR A 68 4.30 8.48 11.93
CA THR A 68 4.32 9.69 12.76
C THR A 68 4.32 10.97 11.93
N LEU A 69 5.23 11.06 10.94
CA LEU A 69 5.32 12.25 10.07
C LEU A 69 4.15 12.35 9.08
N GLY A 70 3.50 11.23 8.77
CA GLY A 70 2.25 11.19 8.01
C GLY A 70 1.01 11.53 8.84
N GLY A 71 1.17 11.98 10.09
CA GLY A 71 0.07 12.40 10.96
C GLY A 71 -0.79 11.25 11.49
N ALA A 72 -0.24 10.03 11.54
CA ALA A 72 -0.94 8.83 11.95
C ALA A 72 -0.36 8.23 13.25
N THR A 73 -1.15 7.37 13.89
CA THR A 73 -0.86 6.64 15.15
C THR A 73 -1.47 5.24 15.07
N GLU A 74 -1.40 4.42 16.12
CA GLU A 74 -2.09 3.12 16.15
C GLU A 74 -3.59 3.24 15.84
N ARG A 75 -4.20 4.39 16.18
CA ARG A 75 -5.61 4.68 15.92
C ARG A 75 -5.96 4.57 14.44
N GLN A 76 -5.06 5.00 13.55
CA GLN A 76 -5.27 4.92 12.11
C GLN A 76 -5.23 3.48 11.61
N PHE A 77 -4.41 2.60 12.18
CA PHE A 77 -4.41 1.17 11.84
C PHE A 77 -5.70 0.48 12.28
N ALA A 78 -6.18 0.78 13.49
CA ALA A 78 -7.46 0.27 13.98
C ALA A 78 -8.65 0.77 13.14
N ALA A 79 -8.66 2.06 12.78
CA ALA A 79 -9.67 2.65 11.92
C ALA A 79 -9.63 2.07 10.50
N MET A 80 -8.43 1.83 9.96
CA MET A 80 -8.20 1.23 8.65
C MET A 80 -8.82 -0.17 8.55
N LEU A 81 -8.52 -1.04 9.51
CA LEU A 81 -9.08 -2.39 9.55
C LEU A 81 -10.60 -2.37 9.77
N SER A 82 -11.09 -1.51 10.66
CA SER A 82 -12.53 -1.34 10.89
C SER A 82 -13.26 -0.89 9.62
N CYS A 83 -12.68 0.06 8.88
CA CYS A 83 -13.22 0.53 7.61
C CYS A 83 -13.24 -0.57 6.55
N ALA A 84 -12.13 -1.30 6.37
CA ALA A 84 -12.06 -2.43 5.43
C ALA A 84 -13.15 -3.48 5.73
N ARG A 85 -13.34 -3.84 7.01
CA ARG A 85 -14.40 -4.78 7.45
C ARG A 85 -15.81 -4.28 7.15
N LYS A 86 -16.05 -2.97 7.26
CA LYS A 86 -17.35 -2.35 7.02
C LYS A 86 -17.65 -2.18 5.53
N GLU A 87 -16.67 -1.76 4.73
CA GLU A 87 -16.84 -1.57 3.29
C GLU A 87 -16.93 -2.91 2.55
N HIS A 88 -16.34 -3.97 3.11
CA HIS A 88 -16.28 -5.30 2.52
C HIS A 88 -16.81 -6.40 3.47
N PRO A 89 -18.12 -6.43 3.75
CA PRO A 89 -18.70 -7.32 4.76
C PRO A 89 -18.66 -8.82 4.40
N HIS A 90 -18.51 -9.17 3.12
CA HIS A 90 -18.51 -10.56 2.64
C HIS A 90 -17.19 -11.01 2.01
N SER A 91 -16.23 -10.10 1.91
CA SER A 91 -14.92 -10.32 1.28
C SER A 91 -13.93 -10.88 2.30
N GLU A 92 -12.93 -11.62 1.81
CA GLU A 92 -11.78 -11.98 2.62
C GLU A 92 -10.88 -10.75 2.81
N ILE A 93 -10.32 -10.61 4.01
CA ILE A 93 -9.41 -9.51 4.34
C ILE A 93 -8.04 -10.11 4.63
N TRP A 94 -7.09 -9.81 3.77
CA TRP A 94 -5.70 -10.18 3.97
C TRP A 94 -4.98 -9.09 4.73
N ILE A 95 -4.29 -9.44 5.80
CA ILE A 95 -3.38 -8.52 6.48
C ILE A 95 -1.96 -8.94 6.12
N LYS A 96 -1.27 -8.10 5.34
CA LYS A 96 0.14 -8.32 5.02
C LYS A 96 0.98 -7.84 6.19
N THR A 97 1.51 -8.79 6.97
CA THR A 97 2.45 -8.51 8.05
C THR A 97 3.78 -8.05 7.46
N HIS A 98 4.39 -7.05 8.10
CA HIS A 98 5.67 -6.51 7.66
C HIS A 98 6.80 -7.54 7.88
N PRO A 99 7.74 -7.74 6.94
CA PRO A 99 8.83 -8.72 7.06
C PRO A 99 9.64 -8.60 8.37
N ASP A 100 10.00 -7.38 8.80
CA ASP A 100 10.69 -7.16 10.07
C ASP A 100 9.95 -7.74 11.30
N VAL A 101 8.60 -7.72 11.28
CA VAL A 101 7.76 -8.27 12.35
C VAL A 101 7.82 -9.80 12.33
N LEU A 102 7.81 -10.39 11.13
CA LEU A 102 7.93 -11.85 10.95
C LEU A 102 9.28 -12.39 11.43
N THR A 103 10.33 -11.57 11.36
CA THR A 103 11.65 -11.92 11.89
C THR A 103 11.80 -11.72 13.41
N GLY A 104 10.74 -11.28 14.10
CA GLY A 104 10.74 -11.04 15.56
C GLY A 104 11.56 -9.83 16.01
N LYS A 105 12.00 -8.99 15.07
CA LYS A 105 12.86 -7.81 15.38
C LYS A 105 12.06 -6.60 15.83
N LYS A 106 10.76 -6.55 15.49
CA LYS A 106 9.84 -5.45 15.79
C LYS A 106 8.42 -5.97 15.98
N ASN A 107 7.60 -5.16 16.64
CA ASN A 107 6.17 -5.43 16.76
C ASN A 107 5.38 -4.81 15.59
N GLY A 108 4.27 -5.44 15.19
CA GLY A 108 3.32 -4.92 14.19
C GLY A 108 2.13 -4.18 14.84
N TYR A 109 1.32 -3.46 14.05
CA TYR A 109 0.13 -2.79 14.60
C TYR A 109 -1.09 -3.72 14.74
N PHE A 110 -1.03 -4.94 14.20
CA PHE A 110 -2.12 -5.92 14.18
C PHE A 110 -1.84 -7.20 14.99
N GLU A 111 -1.06 -7.14 16.06
CA GLU A 111 -0.71 -8.34 16.85
C GLU A 111 -1.89 -8.94 17.65
N SER A 112 -2.90 -8.13 17.99
CA SER A 112 -4.05 -8.53 18.82
C SER A 112 -5.36 -8.54 18.04
N LEU A 113 -5.33 -9.07 16.81
CA LEU A 113 -6.55 -9.19 16.01
C LEU A 113 -7.54 -10.14 16.68
N THR A 114 -8.77 -9.66 16.83
CA THR A 114 -9.90 -10.48 17.27
C THR A 114 -10.22 -11.54 16.22
N THR A 115 -10.81 -12.66 16.66
CA THR A 115 -11.12 -13.89 15.91
C THR A 115 -12.16 -13.70 14.79
N ASP A 116 -11.90 -12.83 13.82
CA ASP A 116 -12.72 -12.70 12.61
C ASP A 116 -12.27 -13.77 11.60
N PRO A 117 -13.12 -14.76 11.27
CA PRO A 117 -12.74 -15.87 10.38
C PRO A 117 -12.47 -15.42 8.93
N ARG A 118 -12.81 -14.18 8.56
CA ARG A 118 -12.51 -13.61 7.24
C ARG A 118 -11.12 -13.00 7.16
N ILE A 119 -10.43 -12.84 8.29
CA ILE A 119 -9.09 -12.26 8.32
C ILE A 119 -8.08 -13.37 8.13
N ARG A 120 -7.31 -13.28 7.04
CA ARG A 120 -6.15 -14.12 6.80
C ARG A 120 -4.88 -13.30 6.99
N LEU A 121 -3.99 -13.77 7.86
CA LEU A 121 -2.67 -13.19 8.02
C LEU A 121 -1.73 -13.72 6.93
N ILE A 122 -1.13 -12.81 6.17
CA ILE A 122 -0.07 -13.15 5.20
C ILE A 122 1.27 -12.97 5.92
N THR A 123 1.71 -14.04 6.57
CA THR A 123 2.92 -14.09 7.41
C THR A 123 4.16 -14.64 6.70
N LYS A 124 4.04 -14.98 5.42
CA LYS A 124 5.19 -15.29 4.57
C LYS A 124 5.66 -14.02 3.86
N ASP A 125 6.94 -14.01 3.52
CA ASP A 125 7.51 -12.95 2.72
C ASP A 125 7.29 -13.24 1.24
N PHE A 126 6.31 -12.54 0.66
CA PHE A 126 5.95 -12.63 -0.75
C PHE A 126 6.21 -11.30 -1.45
N SER A 127 6.63 -11.38 -2.70
CA SER A 127 6.85 -10.21 -3.55
C SER A 127 5.57 -9.37 -3.66
N PRO A 128 5.64 -8.03 -3.58
CA PRO A 128 4.44 -7.21 -3.56
C PRO A 128 3.56 -7.31 -4.80
N GLN A 129 4.13 -7.33 -6.02
CA GLN A 129 3.29 -7.32 -7.22
C GLN A 129 2.54 -8.65 -7.38
N SER A 130 3.17 -9.79 -7.07
CA SER A 130 2.48 -11.09 -7.08
C SER A 130 1.27 -11.14 -6.15
N LEU A 131 1.39 -10.59 -4.93
CA LEU A 131 0.28 -10.51 -3.99
C LEU A 131 -0.78 -9.51 -4.46
N LEU A 132 -0.36 -8.35 -4.97
CA LEU A 132 -1.26 -7.32 -5.49
C LEU A 132 -2.13 -7.85 -6.64
N ARG A 133 -1.62 -8.76 -7.47
CA ARG A 133 -2.43 -9.38 -8.55
C ARG A 133 -3.67 -10.10 -8.03
N GLN A 134 -3.65 -10.61 -6.79
CA GLN A 134 -4.75 -11.37 -6.20
C GLN A 134 -5.81 -10.51 -5.49
N VAL A 135 -5.57 -9.21 -5.31
CA VAL A 135 -6.46 -8.35 -4.50
C VAL A 135 -7.13 -7.28 -5.34
N SER A 136 -8.33 -6.89 -4.96
CA SER A 136 -9.12 -5.86 -5.67
C SER A 136 -8.88 -4.46 -5.10
N ARG A 137 -8.53 -4.37 -3.81
CA ARG A 137 -8.37 -3.11 -3.08
C ARG A 137 -7.26 -3.22 -2.03
N VAL A 138 -6.60 -2.09 -1.77
CA VAL A 138 -5.53 -1.97 -0.78
C VAL A 138 -5.82 -0.84 0.20
N TYR A 139 -5.70 -1.13 1.48
CA TYR A 139 -5.78 -0.19 2.59
C TYR A 139 -4.40 -0.05 3.21
N THR A 140 -3.92 1.18 3.37
CA THR A 140 -2.60 1.48 3.93
C THR A 140 -2.66 2.72 4.79
N VAL A 141 -1.73 2.85 5.75
CA VAL A 141 -1.55 4.10 6.49
C VAL A 141 -0.57 4.99 5.74
N THR A 142 0.72 4.64 5.72
CA THR A 142 1.76 5.37 4.99
C THR A 142 2.74 4.49 4.22
N SER A 143 2.51 3.18 4.19
CA SER A 143 3.45 2.21 3.62
C SER A 143 3.77 2.51 2.15
N GLN A 144 5.02 2.28 1.74
CA GLN A 144 5.41 2.30 0.32
C GLN A 144 4.59 1.31 -0.52
N TYR A 145 4.03 0.26 0.09
CA TYR A 145 3.14 -0.68 -0.58
C TYR A 145 1.95 0.01 -1.30
N GLY A 146 1.51 1.17 -0.82
CA GLY A 146 0.42 1.92 -1.45
C GLY A 146 0.78 2.51 -2.81
N ILE A 147 1.99 3.04 -3.03
CA ILE A 147 2.39 3.50 -4.38
C ILE A 147 2.61 2.32 -5.33
N GLU A 148 3.09 1.18 -4.82
CA GLU A 148 3.22 -0.05 -5.59
C GLU A 148 1.85 -0.57 -6.05
N ALA A 149 0.85 -0.52 -5.17
CA ALA A 149 -0.55 -0.82 -5.49
C ALA A 149 -1.13 0.14 -6.53
N LEU A 150 -0.83 1.45 -6.45
CA LEU A 150 -1.24 2.42 -7.46
C LEU A 150 -0.61 2.14 -8.83
N MET A 151 0.69 1.81 -8.87
CA MET A 151 1.37 1.40 -10.11
C MET A 151 0.74 0.14 -10.71
N ALA A 152 0.32 -0.81 -9.88
CA ALA A 152 -0.42 -2.01 -10.28
C ALA A 152 -1.89 -1.77 -10.63
N GLY A 153 -2.35 -0.51 -10.70
CA GLY A 153 -3.71 -0.14 -11.07
C GLY A 153 -4.77 -0.46 -10.01
N LYS A 154 -4.37 -0.67 -8.75
CA LYS A 154 -5.30 -0.99 -7.66
C LYS A 154 -5.94 0.25 -7.06
N LYS A 155 -7.13 0.08 -6.50
CA LYS A 155 -7.76 1.10 -5.67
C LYS A 155 -7.07 1.13 -4.32
N VAL A 156 -6.56 2.30 -3.93
CA VAL A 156 -5.83 2.50 -2.67
C VAL A 156 -6.57 3.48 -1.76
N VAL A 157 -6.77 3.09 -0.50
CA VAL A 157 -7.32 3.94 0.56
C VAL A 157 -6.24 4.22 1.60
N CYS A 158 -5.96 5.50 1.87
CA CYS A 158 -4.92 5.94 2.79
C CYS A 158 -5.50 6.46 4.09
N PHE A 159 -4.98 5.98 5.22
CA PHE A 159 -5.36 6.42 6.56
C PHE A 159 -4.33 7.37 7.20
N GLY A 160 -3.21 7.61 6.54
CA GLY A 160 -2.25 8.66 6.85
C GLY A 160 -1.97 9.55 5.63
N LEU A 161 -0.91 10.35 5.70
CA LEU A 161 -0.44 11.23 4.63
C LEU A 161 0.93 10.78 4.09
N PRO A 162 1.03 9.63 3.39
CA PRO A 162 2.25 9.29 2.67
C PRO A 162 2.50 10.27 1.52
N TRP A 163 3.72 10.30 1.01
CA TRP A 163 4.13 11.24 -0.06
C TRP A 163 3.28 11.16 -1.34
N TYR A 164 2.66 10.00 -1.60
CA TYR A 164 1.79 9.75 -2.75
C TYR A 164 0.30 10.04 -2.48
N ALA A 165 -0.07 10.46 -1.27
CA ALA A 165 -1.43 10.85 -0.95
C ALA A 165 -1.70 12.34 -1.22
N GLY A 166 -2.97 12.69 -1.43
CA GLY A 166 -3.40 14.09 -1.60
C GLY A 166 -3.26 14.63 -3.03
N TRP A 167 -2.87 13.78 -3.98
CA TRP A 167 -2.77 14.11 -5.42
C TRP A 167 -4.02 13.72 -6.23
N GLY A 168 -5.06 13.18 -5.59
CA GLY A 168 -6.29 12.71 -6.25
C GLY A 168 -6.20 11.29 -6.84
N LEU A 169 -5.14 10.55 -6.50
CA LEU A 169 -4.92 9.16 -6.95
C LEU A 169 -5.44 8.11 -5.95
N ASN A 170 -5.74 8.54 -4.72
CA ASN A 170 -6.14 7.71 -3.60
C ASN A 170 -7.32 8.35 -2.86
N ARG A 171 -8.07 7.53 -2.11
CA ARG A 171 -9.13 7.99 -1.19
C ARG A 171 -8.63 8.02 0.24
#